data_AF-A0A2T4XA64-F1
#
_entry.id   AF-A0A2T4XA64-F1
#
_cell.length_a   1.000
_cell.length_b   1.000
_cell.length_c   1.000
_cell.angle_alpha   90.00
_cell.angle_beta   90.00
_cell.angle_gamma   90.00
#
_symmetry.space_group_name_H-M   'P 1'
#
loop_
_entity.id
_entity.type
_entity.pdbx_description
1 polymer ?
#
loop_
_entity_poly.entity_id
_entity_poly.type
_entity_poly.pdbx_seq_one_letter_code
_entity_poly.pdbx_strand_id
1 'polypeptide(L)' 'MDILGLIAEILLAALGVYIYLFARGFVKITDPRRSEQAAAFRDQNAGWMRLLGLGLAAIMLLNVFLHLRQLLS' A
#
# COMPACT_ATOMS: atom_id res chain seq x y z
N MET A 1 19.23 12.73 -3.99
CA MET A 1 18.48 11.73 -3.21
C MET A 1 18.96 10.38 -3.69
N ASP A 2 19.52 9.57 -2.78
CA ASP A 2 20.20 8.32 -3.14
C ASP A 2 19.21 7.22 -3.54
N ILE A 3 19.71 6.20 -4.24
CA ILE A 3 18.98 5.00 -4.68
C ILE A 3 18.17 4.35 -3.53
N LEU A 4 18.66 4.46 -2.29
CA LEU A 4 17.97 3.98 -1.09
C LEU A 4 16.60 4.65 -0.88
N GLY A 5 16.50 5.95 -1.17
CA GLY A 5 15.23 6.69 -1.09
C GLY A 5 14.21 6.17 -2.10
N LEU A 6 14.64 5.95 -3.35
CA LEU A 6 13.78 5.39 -4.39
C LEU A 6 13.30 3.97 -4.04
N ILE A 7 14.17 3.13 -3.48
CA ILE A 7 13.79 1.78 -3.02
C ILE A 7 12.73 1.88 -1.92
N ALA A 8 12.92 2.74 -0.93
CA ALA A 8 11.95 2.95 0.14
C ALA A 8 10.61 3.45 -0.41
N GLU A 9 10.64 4.37 -1.37
CA GLU A 9 9.43 4.90 -2.01
C GLU A 9 8.64 3.80 -2.74
N ILE A 10 9.33 2.94 -3.47
CA ILE A 10 8.71 1.80 -4.17
C ILE A 10 8.09 0.81 -3.17
N LEU A 11 8.81 0.49 -2.08
CA LEU A 11 8.28 -0.40 -1.04
C LEU A 11 7.04 0.17 -0.35
N LEU A 12 7.03 1.47 -0.06
CA LEU A 12 5.89 2.17 0.53
C LEU A 12 4.71 2.26 -0.46
N ALA A 13 4.98 2.50 -1.75
CA ALA A 13 3.96 2.46 -2.79
C ALA A 13 3.32 1.07 -2.87
N ALA A 14 4.15 0.02 -2.90
CA ALA A 14 3.69 -1.37 -2.91
C ALA A 14 2.88 -1.70 -1.66
N LEU A 15 3.27 -1.18 -0.49
CA LEU A 15 2.52 -1.35 0.75
C LEU A 15 1.14 -0.67 0.68
N GLY A 16 1.04 0.54 0.12
CA GLY A 16 -0.25 1.21 -0.09
C GLY A 16 -1.18 0.40 -0.99
N VAL A 17 -0.65 -0.12 -2.09
CA VAL A 17 -1.40 -1.03 -3.00
C VAL A 17 -1.81 -2.31 -2.26
N TYR A 18 -0.92 -2.90 -1.47
CA TYR A 18 -1.23 -4.09 -0.67
C TYR A 18 -2.36 -3.84 0.32
N ILE A 19 -2.33 -2.73 1.07
CA ILE A 19 -3.38 -2.35 2.02
C ILE A 19 -4.72 -2.18 1.28
N TYR A 20 -4.71 -1.55 0.10
CA TYR A 20 -5.91 -1.41 -0.72
C TYR A 20 -6.48 -2.77 -1.17
N LEU A 21 -5.62 -3.67 -1.66
CA LEU A 21 -6.02 -5.02 -2.07
C LEU A 21 -6.53 -5.86 -0.90
N PHE A 22 -5.89 -5.73 0.27
CA PHE A 22 -6.33 -6.37 1.51
C PHE A 22 -7.72 -5.87 1.93
N ALA A 23 -7.94 -4.55 1.91
CA ALA A 23 -9.22 -3.92 2.23
C ALA A 23 -10.33 -4.27 1.22
N ARG A 24 -9.95 -4.58 -0.03
CA ARG A 24 -10.88 -5.08 -1.05
C ARG A 24 -11.18 -6.58 -0.90
N GLY A 25 -10.34 -7.29 -0.15
CA GLY A 25 -10.46 -8.71 0.12
C GLY A 25 -9.85 -9.63 -0.94
N PHE A 26 -8.97 -9.10 -1.78
CA PHE A 26 -8.19 -9.88 -2.74
C PHE A 26 -7.06 -10.68 -2.05
N VAL A 27 -6.55 -10.17 -0.92
CA VAL A 27 -5.54 -10.87 -0.13
C VAL A 27 -6.23 -11.91 0.76
N LYS A 28 -6.04 -13.19 0.44
CA LYS A 28 -6.49 -14.32 1.28
C LYS A 28 -5.36 -14.76 2.20
N ILE A 29 -5.64 -14.85 3.50
CA ILE A 29 -4.69 -15.41 4.47
C ILE A 29 -4.89 -16.93 4.51
N THR A 30 -3.84 -17.69 4.20
CA THR A 30 -3.86 -19.16 4.16
C THR A 30 -3.99 -19.78 5.56
N ASP A 31 -3.54 -19.09 6.60
CA ASP A 31 -3.62 -19.56 7.99
C ASP A 31 -5.04 -19.30 8.57
N PRO A 32 -5.80 -20.36 8.91
CA PRO A 32 -7.19 -20.23 9.37
C PRO A 32 -7.34 -19.44 10.67
N ARG A 33 -6.36 -19.46 11.58
CA ARG A 33 -6.44 -18.66 12.83
C ARG A 33 -6.25 -17.16 12.58
N ARG A 34 -5.45 -16.80 11.59
CA ARG A 34 -5.19 -15.40 11.21
C ARG A 34 -6.26 -14.87 10.26
N SER A 35 -6.90 -15.76 9.50
CA SER A 35 -8.01 -15.44 8.59
C SER A 35 -9.19 -14.80 9.32
N GLU A 36 -9.64 -15.35 10.44
CA GLU A 36 -10.81 -14.82 11.18
C GLU A 36 -10.54 -13.42 11.74
N GLN A 37 -9.36 -13.21 12.36
CA GLN A 37 -8.97 -11.90 12.88
C GLN A 37 -8.83 -10.86 11.77
N ALA A 38 -8.22 -11.24 10.64
CA ALA A 38 -8.09 -10.36 9.49
C ALA A 38 -9.43 -10.03 8.83
N ALA A 39 -10.36 -11.00 8.80
CA ALA A 39 -11.71 -10.79 8.29
C ALA A 39 -12.50 -9.84 9.18
N ALA A 40 -12.47 -10.04 10.51
CA ALA A 40 -13.14 -9.17 11.47
C ALA A 40 -12.56 -7.74 11.48
N PHE A 41 -11.23 -7.60 11.32
CA PHE A 41 -10.58 -6.30 11.19
C PHE A 41 -10.97 -5.59 9.89
N ARG A 42 -10.99 -6.33 8.78
CA ARG A 42 -11.41 -5.80 7.47
C ARG A 42 -12.88 -5.41 7.47
N ASP A 43 -13.77 -6.18 8.08
CA ASP A 43 -15.20 -5.86 8.08
C ASP A 43 -15.50 -4.51 8.76
N GLN A 44 -14.80 -4.23 9.86
CA GLN A 44 -14.95 -2.99 10.61
C GLN A 44 -14.23 -1.79 9.95
N ASN A 45 -13.12 -2.02 9.23
CA ASN A 45 -12.22 -0.95 8.78
C ASN A 45 -12.04 -0.84 7.26
N ALA A 46 -12.69 -1.70 6.45
CA ALA A 46 -12.47 -1.78 5.01
C ALA A 46 -12.66 -0.45 4.28
N GLY A 47 -13.64 0.36 4.70
CA GLY A 47 -13.89 1.68 4.10
C GLY A 47 -12.67 2.59 4.25
N TRP A 48 -12.20 2.79 5.48
CA TRP A 48 -11.03 3.61 5.78
C TRP A 48 -9.74 3.03 5.20
N MET A 49 -9.54 1.71 5.28
CA MET A 49 -8.34 1.08 4.72
C MET A 49 -8.26 1.23 3.20
N ARG A 50 -9.38 1.24 2.48
CA ARG A 50 -9.38 1.53 1.04
C ARG A 50 -8.92 2.95 0.76
N LEU A 51 -9.49 3.94 1.45
CA LEU A 51 -9.14 5.34 1.25
C LEU A 51 -7.68 5.63 1.65
N LEU A 52 -7.25 5.12 2.80
CA LEU A 52 -5.87 5.29 3.28
C LEU A 52 -4.87 4.53 2.40
N GLY A 53 -5.17 3.31 1.99
CA GLY A 53 -4.32 2.52 1.09
C GLY A 53 -4.18 3.19 -0.28
N LEU A 54 -5.28 3.68 -0.84
CA LEU A 54 -5.28 4.38 -2.13
C LEU A 54 -4.60 5.74 -2.04
N GLY A 55 -4.81 6.49 -0.95
CA GLY A 55 -4.13 7.75 -0.68
C GLY A 55 -2.62 7.58 -0.51
N LEU A 56 -2.20 6.59 0.27
CA LEU A 56 -0.78 6.24 0.42
C LEU A 56 -0.17 5.86 -0.93
N ALA A 57 -0.83 4.98 -1.69
CA ALA A 57 -0.34 4.59 -3.00
C ALA A 57 -0.21 5.79 -3.96
N ALA A 58 -1.19 6.71 -3.95
CA ALA A 58 -1.18 7.91 -4.79
C ALA A 58 -0.05 8.88 -4.42
N ILE A 59 0.14 9.17 -3.12
CA ILE A 59 1.21 10.05 -2.64
C ILE A 59 2.58 9.47 -2.99
N MET A 60 2.77 8.16 -2.76
CA MET A 60 4.03 7.50 -3.07
C MET A 60 4.29 7.45 -4.59
N LEU A 61 3.27 7.25 -5.42
CA LEU A 61 3.40 7.35 -6.88
C LEU A 61 3.84 8.74 -7.33
N LEU A 62 3.27 9.80 -6.74
CA LEU A 62 3.70 11.18 -7.02
C LEU A 62 5.16 11.39 -6.60
N ASN A 63 5.56 10.90 -5.42
CA ASN A 63 6.97 10.97 -4.99
C ASN A 63 7.90 10.27 -5.97
N VAL A 64 7.61 9.03 -6.36
CA VAL A 64 8.42 8.28 -7.34
C VAL A 64 8.49 9.03 -8.67
N PHE A 65 7.36 9.57 -9.15
CA PHE A 65 7.32 10.35 -10.40
C PHE A 65 8.20 11.60 -10.34
N LEU A 66 8.11 12.37 -9.25
CA LEU A 66 8.94 13.56 -9.03
C LEU A 66 10.43 13.19 -8.94
N HIS A 67 10.75 12.10 -8.24
CA HIS A 67 12.11 11.60 -8.10
C HIS A 67 12.69 11.17 -9.45
N LEU A 68 11.92 10.44 -10.27
CA LEU A 68 12.32 10.06 -11.63
C LEU A 68 12.53 11.29 -12.53
N ARG A 69 11.65 12.29 -12.45
CA ARG A 69 11.81 13.53 -13.21
C ARG A 69 13.10 14.26 -12.81
N GLN A 70 13.43 14.25 -11.52
CA GLN A 70 14.66 14.85 -10.99
C GLN A 70 15.92 14.05 -11.36
N LEU A 71 15.82 12.75 -11.60
CA LEU A 71 16.92 11.92 -12.11
C LEU A 71 17.18 12.14 -13.61
N LEU A 72 16.13 12.47 -14.37
CA LEU A 72 16.19 12.68 -15.82
C LEU A 72 16.47 14.13 -16.23
N SER A 73 16.40 15.08 -15.30
CA SER A 73 16.63 16.52 -15.48
C SER A 73 17.92 16.96 -14.81
#